data_AF-A0AAE7I5P7-F1
#
_entry.id   AF-A0AAE7I5P7-F1
#
_cell.length_a   1.000
_cell.length_b   1.000
_cell.length_c   1.000
_cell.angle_alpha   90.00
_cell.angle_beta   90.00
_cell.angle_gamma   90.00
#
_symmetry.space_group_name_H-M   'P 1'
#
loop_
_entity.id
_entity.type
_entity.pdbx_description
1 polymer ?
#
loop_
_entity_poly.entity_id
_entity_poly.type
_entity_poly.pdbx_seq_one_letter_code
_entity_poly.pdbx_strand_id
1 'polypeptide(L)'
;MQVAKNKYAVLDSAIMKILGKEPVPFSLIMLPDVAGECSRLADEERNKPMPFRILDRRLQALRKAGKIQFVTGKGWVNPLS
;
A
#
# COMPACT_ATOMS: atom_id res chain seq x y z
N MET A 1 2.30 -27.76 -5.41
CA MET A 1 2.11 -26.72 -4.37
C MET A 1 1.38 -25.56 -5.00
N GLN A 2 0.18 -25.22 -4.52
CA GLN A 2 -0.60 -24.10 -5.07
C GLN A 2 -0.07 -22.82 -4.43
N VAL A 3 0.64 -21.98 -5.20
CA VAL A 3 1.06 -20.66 -4.73
C VAL A 3 -0.21 -19.85 -4.49
N ALA A 4 -0.53 -19.55 -3.23
CA ALA A 4 -1.66 -18.70 -2.91
C ALA A 4 -1.50 -17.36 -3.66
N LYS A 5 -2.50 -17.02 -4.48
CA LYS A 5 -2.51 -15.76 -5.23
C LYS A 5 -2.42 -14.61 -4.20
N ASN A 6 -1.37 -13.79 -4.27
CA ASN A 6 -1.23 -12.65 -3.37
C ASN A 6 -2.38 -11.67 -3.64
N LYS A 7 -3.39 -11.63 -2.75
CA LYS A 7 -4.56 -10.75 -2.89
C LYS A 7 -4.21 -9.26 -2.94
N TYR A 8 -3.00 -8.89 -2.49
CA TYR A 8 -2.50 -7.51 -2.51
C TYR A 8 -1.68 -7.17 -3.77
N ALA A 9 -1.54 -8.06 -4.75
CA ALA A 9 -0.67 -7.82 -5.90
C ALA A 9 -1.04 -6.55 -6.70
N VAL A 10 -2.34 -6.26 -6.85
CA VAL A 10 -2.82 -5.04 -7.53
C VAL A 10 -2.49 -3.80 -6.70
N LEU A 11 -2.80 -3.84 -5.40
CA LEU A 11 -2.48 -2.75 -4.47
C LEU A 11 -0.97 -2.48 -4.40
N ASP A 12 -0.15 -3.53 -4.35
CA ASP A 12 1.31 -3.44 -4.36
C ASP A 12 1.79 -2.72 -5.63
N SER A 13 1.28 -3.11 -6.80
CA SER A 13 1.65 -2.46 -8.06
C SER A 13 1.25 -0.99 -8.09
N ALA A 14 0.06 -0.64 -7.61
CA ALA A 14 -0.41 0.75 -7.54
C ALA A 14 0.47 1.60 -6.60
N ILE A 15 0.80 1.09 -5.42
CA ILE A 15 1.71 1.77 -4.47
C ILE A 15 3.10 1.98 -5.11
N MET A 16 3.67 0.94 -5.73
CA MET A 16 5.01 1.03 -6.32
C MET A 16 5.10 1.97 -7.52
N LYS A 17 3.99 2.23 -8.22
CA LYS A 17 3.93 3.25 -9.29
C LYS A 17 3.98 4.68 -8.74
N ILE A 18 3.49 4.89 -7.51
CA ILE A 18 3.47 6.20 -6.86
C ILE A 18 4.80 6.49 -6.16
N LEU A 19 5.36 5.48 -5.50
CA LEU A 19 6.55 5.67 -4.67
C LEU A 19 7.83 5.71 -5.51
N GLY A 20 8.53 6.83 -5.41
CA GLY A 20 9.87 7.03 -5.94
C GLY A 20 10.92 7.27 -4.84
N LYS A 21 12.04 7.91 -5.22
CA LYS A 21 13.09 8.34 -4.29
C LYS A 21 12.67 9.49 -3.38
N GLU A 22 11.69 10.29 -3.79
CA GLU A 22 11.16 11.39 -3.00
C GLU A 22 10.04 10.91 -2.07
N PRO A 23 10.00 11.36 -0.80
CA PRO A 23 8.96 10.95 0.14
C PRO A 23 7.56 11.41 -0.28
N VAL A 24 6.62 10.47 -0.31
CA VAL A 24 5.21 10.71 -0.61
C VAL A 24 4.37 10.62 0.68
N PRO A 25 3.66 11.69 1.08
CA PRO A 25 2.72 11.66 2.20
C PRO A 25 1.61 10.63 1.99
N PHE A 26 1.09 10.07 3.09
CA PHE A 26 0.02 9.06 3.06
C PHE A 26 -1.20 9.50 2.23
N SER A 27 -1.63 10.75 2.37
CA SER A 27 -2.78 11.31 1.64
C SER A 27 -2.58 11.32 0.12
N LEU A 28 -1.35 11.47 -0.35
CA LEU A 28 -1.02 11.47 -1.78
C LEU A 28 -0.80 10.05 -2.33
N ILE A 29 -0.73 9.03 -1.47
CA ILE A 29 -0.79 7.62 -1.88
C ILE A 29 -2.25 7.16 -2.01
N MET A 30 -3.14 7.70 -1.17
CA MET A 30 -4.57 7.34 -1.13
C MET A 30 -5.40 8.01 -2.25
N LEU A 31 -4.87 7.97 -3.48
CA LEU A 31 -5.51 8.47 -4.71
C LEU A 31 -6.46 7.43 -5.32
N PRO A 32 -7.33 7.79 -6.29
CA PRO A 32 -8.44 6.95 -6.74
C PRO A 32 -8.11 5.48 -7.05
N ASP A 33 -6.98 5.20 -7.71
CA ASP A 33 -6.58 3.81 -8.02
C ASP A 33 -6.29 2.99 -6.76
N VAL A 34 -5.50 3.55 -5.84
CA VAL A 34 -5.18 2.91 -4.55
C VAL A 34 -6.44 2.85 -3.69
N ALA A 35 -7.26 3.89 -3.70
CA ALA A 35 -8.48 3.97 -2.92
C ALA A 35 -9.52 2.94 -3.36
N GLY A 36 -9.74 2.79 -4.66
CA GLY A 36 -10.65 1.80 -5.23
C GLY A 36 -10.23 0.38 -4.85
N GLU A 37 -8.95 0.06 -4.97
CA GLU A 37 -8.45 -1.26 -4.60
C GLU A 37 -8.49 -1.51 -3.09
N CYS A 38 -8.23 -0.49 -2.27
CA CYS A 38 -8.39 -0.59 -0.81
C CYS A 38 -9.86 -0.81 -0.43
N SER A 39 -10.81 -0.16 -1.10
CA SER A 39 -12.24 -0.37 -0.87
C SER A 39 -12.66 -1.79 -1.26
N ARG A 40 -12.23 -2.28 -2.43
CA ARG A 40 -12.48 -3.67 -2.86
C ARG A 40 -11.99 -4.69 -1.84
N LEU A 41 -10.76 -4.50 -1.33
CA LEU A 41 -10.17 -5.37 -0.31
C LEU A 41 -10.87 -5.25 1.05
N ALA A 42 -11.35 -4.05 1.41
CA ALA A 42 -12.10 -3.83 2.63
C ALA A 42 -13.45 -4.58 2.62
N ASP A 43 -14.15 -4.58 1.48
CA ASP A 43 -15.44 -5.26 1.32
C ASP A 43 -15.33 -6.79 1.43
N GLU A 44 -14.16 -7.35 1.11
CA GLU A 44 -13.85 -8.77 1.29
C GLU A 44 -13.54 -9.14 2.75
N GLU A 45 -13.21 -8.18 3.62
CA GLU A 45 -12.88 -8.43 5.03
C GLU A 45 -14.15 -8.42 5.90
N ARG A 46 -14.27 -9.40 6.81
CA ARG A 46 -15.44 -9.58 7.70
C ARG A 46 -15.86 -8.30 8.45
N ASN A 47 -14.88 -7.50 8.87
CA ASN A 47 -15.11 -6.28 9.66
C ASN A 47 -15.23 -5.01 8.82
N LYS A 48 -15.19 -5.11 7.48
CA LYS A 48 -15.33 -3.98 6.53
C LYS A 48 -14.57 -2.73 6.97
N PRO A 49 -13.25 -2.84 7.20
CA PRO A 49 -12.48 -1.74 7.74
C PRO A 49 -12.46 -0.57 6.76
N MET A 50 -12.29 0.64 7.26
CA MET A 50 -12.15 1.80 6.37
C MET A 50 -10.97 1.60 5.39
N PRO A 51 -11.08 1.98 4.10
CA PRO A 51 -10.06 1.71 3.09
C PRO A 51 -8.64 2.16 3.47
N PHE A 52 -8.49 3.29 4.15
CA PHE A 52 -7.17 3.76 4.61
C PHE A 52 -6.50 2.80 5.61
N ARG A 53 -7.26 1.97 6.32
CA ARG A 53 -6.69 0.91 7.19
C ARG A 53 -6.10 -0.23 6.37
N ILE A 54 -6.61 -0.49 5.16
CA ILE A 54 -6.01 -1.45 4.24
C ILE A 54 -4.66 -0.89 3.75
N LEU A 55 -4.63 0.37 3.31
CA LEU A 55 -3.40 1.03 2.87
C LEU A 55 -2.35 1.06 3.97
N ASP A 56 -2.69 1.52 5.17
CA ASP A 56 -1.74 1.62 6.30
C ASP A 56 -1.12 0.26 6.65
N ARG A 57 -1.95 -0.79 6.83
CA ARG A 57 -1.47 -2.16 7.07
C ARG A 57 -0.54 -2.64 5.96
N ARG A 58 -0.85 -2.29 4.70
CA ARG A 58 -0.06 -2.72 3.56
C ARG A 58 1.28 -2.00 3.48
N LEU A 59 1.32 -0.69 3.69
CA LEU A 59 2.56 0.08 3.74
C LEU A 59 3.49 -0.45 4.85
N GLN A 60 2.94 -0.77 6.03
CA GLN A 60 3.71 -1.40 7.11
C GLN A 60 4.26 -2.77 6.73
N ALA A 61 3.48 -3.61 6.03
CA ALA A 61 3.94 -4.92 5.57
C ALA A 61 5.08 -4.81 4.55
N LEU A 62 4.96 -3.89 3.58
CA LEU A 62 6.00 -3.62 2.58
C LEU A 62 7.28 -3.07 3.22
N ARG A 63 7.14 -2.21 4.24
CA ARG A 63 8.27 -1.70 5.04
C ARG A 63 9.01 -2.81 5.76
N LYS A 64 8.28 -3.69 6.46
CA LYS A 64 8.86 -4.84 7.16
C LYS A 64 9.55 -5.81 6.20
N ALA A 65 9.07 -5.90 4.96
CA ALA A 65 9.69 -6.69 3.89
C ALA A 65 10.89 -5.98 3.22
N GLY A 66 11.28 -4.77 3.67
CA GLY A 66 12.40 -4.01 3.11
C GLY A 66 12.15 -3.42 1.71
N LYS A 67 10.91 -3.45 1.21
CA LYS A 67 10.57 -2.97 -0.13
C LYS A 67 10.40 -1.46 -0.22
N ILE A 68 9.96 -0.84 0.87
CA ILE A 68 9.75 0.60 0.98
C ILE A 68 10.24 1.07 2.35
N GLN A 69 10.39 2.38 2.51
CA GLN A 69 10.79 2.97 3.79
C GLN A 69 9.87 4.14 4.14
N PHE A 70 9.80 4.45 5.44
CA PHE A 70 9.12 5.66 5.93
C PHE A 70 10.18 6.64 6.40
N VAL A 71 10.14 7.85 5.86
CA VAL A 71 10.99 8.98 6.27
C VAL A 71 10.20 9.82 7.26
N THR A 72 10.67 9.86 8.50
CA THR A 72 10.01 10.55 9.63
C THR A 72 9.66 11.99 9.25
N GLY A 73 8.39 12.34 9.43
CA GLY A 73 7.85 13.68 9.14
C GLY A 73 7.68 14.01 7.65
N LYS A 74 8.03 13.11 6.72
CA LYS A 74 7.95 13.37 5.27
C LYS A 74 7.01 12.43 4.53
N GLY A 75 7.13 11.12 4.70
CA GLY A 75 6.30 10.16 3.97
C GLY A 75 7.00 8.85 3.61
N TRP A 76 6.51 8.20 2.56
CA TRP A 76 6.96 6.89 2.12
C TRP A 76 7.83 7.00 0.87
N VAL A 77 8.86 6.15 0.77
CA VAL A 77 9.77 6.09 -0.38
C VAL A 77 9.95 4.64 -0.84
N ASN A 78 10.21 4.47 -2.13
CA ASN A 78 10.78 3.25 -2.68
C ASN A 78 12.27 3.51 -2.97
N PRO A 79 13.20 3.01 -2.12
CA PRO A 79 14.62 3.31 -2.30
C PRO A 79 15.23 2.67 -3.56
N LEU A 80 14.52 1.72 -4.19
CA LEU A 80 14.97 0.98 -5.37
C LEU A 80 14.34 1.49 -6.69
N SER A 81 13.51 2.55 -6.63
CA SER A 81 12.86 3.14 -7.82
C SER A 81 13.83 3.93 -8.70
#